data_AF-A0A7X7BXJ4-F1
#
_entry.id   AF-A0A7X7BXJ4-F1
#
_cell.length_a   1.000
_cell.length_b   1.000
_cell.length_c   1.000
_cell.angle_alpha   90.00
_cell.angle_beta   90.00
_cell.angle_gamma   90.00
#
_symmetry.space_group_name_H-M   'P 1'
#
loop_
_entity.id
_entity.type
_entity.pdbx_description
1 polymer ?
#
loop_
_entity_poly.entity_id
_entity_poly.type
_entity_poly.pdbx_seq_one_letter_code
_entity_poly.pdbx_strand_id
1 'polypeptide(L)'
;FMLTYGDAVGNIDIPELLSFHKSHGRIGTISVYNFGQNKGVLDISKSGEVNAFREKSDADGDMINIGYMVFQPQIFDYIEGDDTVFEQGPLNRLVCEQQLMAHNHSGFWQCMDTLREMQKLESLWSSGNAPWKIW
;
A
#
# COMPACT_ATOMS: atom_id res chain seq x y z
N PHE A 1 -9.02 -4.45 -15.04
CA PHE A 1 -10.06 -4.06 -14.07
C PHE A 1 -9.38 -3.54 -12.79
N MET A 2 -10.14 -2.94 -11.88
CA MET A 2 -9.62 -2.48 -10.59
C MET A 2 -10.06 -3.43 -9.48
N LEU A 3 -9.19 -3.65 -8.50
CA LEU A 3 -9.41 -4.52 -7.34
C LEU A 3 -8.95 -3.79 -6.08
N THR A 4 -9.69 -3.93 -4.98
CA THR A 4 -9.25 -3.40 -3.69
C THR A 4 -9.84 -4.14 -2.49
N TYR A 5 -9.28 -3.89 -1.31
CA TYR A 5 -9.82 -4.33 -0.02
C TYR A 5 -10.96 -3.41 0.42
N GLY A 6 -11.96 -3.97 1.11
CA GLY A 6 -13.18 -3.25 1.50
C GLY A 6 -13.08 -2.47 2.81
N ASP A 7 -11.93 -2.48 3.46
CA ASP A 7 -11.70 -2.02 4.84
C ASP A 7 -10.75 -0.82 4.94
N ALA A 8 -10.35 -0.21 3.82
CA ALA A 8 -9.43 0.92 3.81
C ALA A 8 -9.92 2.08 2.94
N VAL A 9 -9.62 3.30 3.38
CA VAL A 9 -9.92 4.54 2.63
C VAL A 9 -8.66 5.37 2.42
N GLY A 10 -8.57 6.03 1.28
CA GLY A 10 -7.49 6.93 0.95
C GLY A 10 -7.90 7.94 -0.11
N ASN A 11 -7.12 8.99 -0.28
CA ASN A 11 -7.28 9.95 -1.38
C ASN A 11 -6.46 9.51 -2.61
N ILE A 12 -6.62 8.25 -3.00
CA ILE A 12 -5.87 7.62 -4.10
C ILE A 12 -6.27 8.28 -5.42
N ASP A 13 -5.28 8.72 -6.21
CA ASP A 13 -5.53 9.17 -7.58
C ASP A 13 -5.73 7.95 -8.50
N ILE A 14 -6.98 7.51 -8.61
CA ILE A 14 -7.36 6.35 -9.43
C ILE A 14 -7.06 6.58 -10.93
N PRO A 15 -7.32 7.77 -11.53
CA PRO A 15 -6.87 8.08 -12.89
C PRO A 15 -5.36 7.93 -13.11
N GLU A 16 -4.54 8.45 -12.20
CA GLU A 16 -3.08 8.34 -12.26
C GLU A 16 -2.64 6.87 -12.18
N LEU A 17 -3.16 6.11 -11.20
CA LEU A 17 -2.87 4.68 -11.03
C LEU A 17 -3.20 3.89 -12.32
N LEU A 18 -4.33 4.18 -12.96
CA LEU A 18 -4.72 3.54 -14.21
C LEU A 18 -3.79 3.93 -15.37
N SER A 19 -3.41 5.21 -15.46
CA SER A 19 -2.47 5.70 -16.46
C SER A 19 -1.11 5.02 -16.32
N PHE A 20 -0.60 4.92 -15.08
CA PHE A 20 0.63 4.21 -14.77
C PHE A 20 0.56 2.75 -15.20
N HIS A 21 -0.51 2.03 -14.83
CA HIS A 21 -0.72 0.64 -15.22
C HIS A 21 -0.65 0.43 -16.74
N LYS A 22 -1.32 1.32 -17.49
CA LYS A 22 -1.33 1.28 -18.96
C LYS A 22 0.05 1.56 -19.56
N SER A 23 0.88 2.37 -18.90
CA SER A 23 2.18 2.78 -19.46
C SER A 23 3.21 1.64 -19.53
N HIS A 24 3.13 0.66 -18.62
CA HIS A 24 4.10 -0.44 -18.55
C HIS A 24 3.58 -1.80 -19.06
N GLY A 25 2.26 -1.97 -19.21
CA GLY A 25 1.66 -3.16 -19.84
C GLY A 25 1.89 -4.50 -19.13
N ARG A 26 2.14 -4.49 -17.81
CA ARG A 26 2.33 -5.70 -16.99
C ARG A 26 0.98 -6.21 -16.50
N ILE A 27 0.93 -7.48 -16.06
CA ILE A 27 -0.34 -8.09 -15.59
C ILE A 27 -0.93 -7.34 -14.40
N GLY A 28 -0.11 -6.89 -13.45
CA GLY A 28 -0.58 -6.25 -12.22
C GLY A 28 0.16 -4.98 -11.85
N THR A 29 -0.57 -4.07 -11.23
CA THR A 29 -0.05 -2.91 -10.50
C THR A 29 -0.67 -2.87 -9.11
N ILE A 30 0.15 -2.69 -8.09
CA ILE A 30 -0.30 -2.44 -6.71
C ILE A 30 0.08 -1.03 -6.27
N SER A 31 -0.77 -0.37 -5.50
CA SER A 31 -0.42 0.89 -4.84
C SER A 31 0.34 0.59 -3.55
N VAL A 32 1.43 1.32 -3.32
CA VAL A 32 2.25 1.21 -2.12
C VAL A 32 2.30 2.53 -1.39
N TYR A 33 2.44 2.47 -0.06
CA TYR A 33 2.49 3.64 0.81
C TYR A 33 3.64 3.48 1.81
N ASN A 34 4.32 4.58 2.13
CA ASN A 34 5.32 4.57 3.18
C ASN A 34 4.62 4.63 4.54
N PHE A 35 4.59 3.50 5.25
CA PHE A 35 4.10 3.49 6.62
C PHE A 35 5.18 4.08 7.53
N GLY A 36 5.17 5.42 7.64
CA GLY A 36 6.13 6.18 8.42
C GLY A 36 6.37 5.56 9.78
N GLN A 37 7.64 5.41 10.14
CA GLN A 37 8.03 4.72 11.36
C GLN A 37 8.18 5.74 12.50
N ASN A 38 7.36 5.67 13.54
CA ASN A 38 7.26 6.67 14.62
C ASN A 38 8.45 6.74 15.62
N LYS A 39 9.64 6.18 15.32
CA LYS A 39 10.76 6.06 16.28
C LYS A 39 12.10 6.36 15.62
N GLY A 40 13.03 7.08 16.26
CA GLY A 40 14.37 7.35 15.70
C GLY A 40 15.12 6.07 15.30
N VAL A 41 15.86 6.12 14.18
CA VAL A 41 16.72 4.99 13.76
C VAL A 41 18.07 5.13 14.46
N LEU A 42 18.49 4.06 15.13
CA LEU A 42 19.82 3.93 15.72
C LEU A 42 20.66 3.01 14.84
N ASP A 43 21.81 3.47 14.38
CA ASP A 43 22.86 2.59 13.88
C ASP A 43 23.79 2.23 15.06
N ILE A 44 23.78 0.96 15.47
CA ILE A 44 24.53 0.46 16.62
C ILE A 44 25.55 -0.57 16.12
N SER A 45 26.82 -0.35 16.45
CA SER A 45 27.90 -1.28 16.15
C SER A 45 27.75 -2.59 16.94
N LYS A 46 28.49 -3.63 16.54
CA LYS A 46 28.51 -4.90 17.29
C LYS A 46 29.04 -4.77 18.73
N SER A 47 29.78 -3.71 19.05
CA SER A 47 30.25 -3.41 20.42
C SER A 47 29.23 -2.62 21.25
N GLY A 48 28.11 -2.19 20.66
CA GLY A 48 27.07 -1.41 21.34
C GLY A 48 27.25 0.11 21.25
N GLU A 49 28.24 0.60 20.49
CA GLU A 49 28.43 2.03 20.25
C GLU A 49 27.39 2.55 19.24
N VAL A 50 26.77 3.69 19.55
CA VAL A 50 25.83 4.36 18.64
C VAL A 50 26.65 5.16 17.63
N ASN A 51 26.68 4.70 16.38
CA ASN A 51 27.42 5.34 15.28
C ASN A 51 26.64 6.53 14.70
N ALA A 52 25.32 6.46 14.70
CA ALA A 52 24.45 7.53 14.22
C ALA A 52 23.11 7.54 14.95
N PHE A 53 22.64 8.75 15.26
CA PHE A 53 21.28 9.04 15.70
C PHE A 53 20.67 10.01 14.69
N ARG A 54 19.60 9.60 13.99
CA ARG A 54 18.91 10.46 13.02
C ARG A 54 17.42 10.59 13.38
N GLU A 55 16.96 11.84 13.50
CA GLU A 55 15.53 12.19 13.48
C GLU A 55 14.99 12.05 12.05
N LYS A 56 13.79 11.48 11.92
CA LYS A 56 13.35 10.81 10.69
C LYS A 56 12.96 11.72 9.53
N SER A 57 13.20 11.19 8.33
CA SER A 57 12.53 11.62 7.10
C SER A 57 11.46 10.61 6.70
N ASP A 58 10.37 11.06 6.06
CA ASP A 58 9.27 10.21 5.57
C ASP A 58 9.73 9.11 4.60
N ALA A 59 10.97 9.17 4.10
CA ALA A 59 11.55 8.18 3.19
C ALA A 59 12.07 6.90 3.88
N ASP A 60 12.06 6.83 5.22
CA ASP A 60 12.73 5.77 5.98
C ASP A 60 11.83 4.61 6.41
N GLY A 61 10.52 4.69 6.18
CA GLY A 61 9.60 3.59 6.48
C GLY A 61 9.55 2.54 5.38
N ASP A 62 9.09 1.35 5.75
CA ASP A 62 8.86 0.27 4.80
C ASP A 62 7.67 0.63 3.89
N MET A 63 7.81 0.29 2.62
CA MET A 63 6.74 0.41 1.64
C MET A 63 5.79 -0.77 1.82
N ILE A 64 4.53 -0.48 2.16
CA ILE A 64 3.49 -1.50 2.34
C ILE A 64 2.52 -1.48 1.16
N ASN A 65 1.93 -2.64 0.85
CA ASN A 65 0.78 -2.72 -0.06
C ASN A 65 -0.44 -2.08 0.62
N ILE A 66 -1.07 -1.12 -0.05
CA ILE A 66 -2.28 -0.44 0.46
C ILE A 66 -3.57 -0.86 -0.24
N GLY A 67 -3.50 -1.89 -1.08
CA GLY A 67 -4.67 -2.59 -1.59
C GLY A 67 -5.34 -1.98 -2.81
N TYR A 68 -4.90 -0.83 -3.32
CA TYR A 68 -5.49 -0.25 -4.55
C TYR A 68 -4.74 -0.78 -5.77
N MET A 69 -5.40 -1.64 -6.55
CA MET A 69 -4.74 -2.46 -7.57
C MET A 69 -5.43 -2.38 -8.92
N VAL A 70 -4.64 -2.55 -9.98
CA VAL A 70 -5.12 -2.68 -11.36
C VAL A 70 -4.55 -3.96 -11.96
N PHE A 71 -5.42 -4.82 -12.49
CA PHE A 71 -5.02 -6.09 -13.10
C PHE A 71 -5.58 -6.27 -14.51
N GLN A 72 -4.81 -6.98 -15.33
CA GLN A 72 -5.26 -7.57 -16.58
C GLN A 72 -5.98 -8.90 -16.30
N PRO A 73 -6.94 -9.34 -17.14
CA PRO A 73 -7.68 -10.59 -16.95
C PRO A 73 -6.82 -11.85 -16.76
N GLN A 74 -5.59 -11.86 -17.29
CA GLN A 74 -4.62 -12.95 -17.13
C GLN A 74 -4.34 -13.30 -15.67
N ILE A 75 -4.60 -12.41 -14.70
CA ILE A 75 -4.46 -12.74 -13.28
C ILE A 75 -5.33 -13.93 -12.84
N PHE A 76 -6.45 -14.19 -13.52
CA PHE A 76 -7.31 -15.33 -13.19
C PHE A 76 -6.64 -16.68 -13.48
N ASP A 77 -5.66 -16.73 -14.40
CA ASP A 77 -4.88 -17.94 -14.68
C ASP A 77 -3.98 -18.35 -13.51
N TYR A 78 -3.77 -17.45 -12.54
CA TYR A 78 -2.96 -17.70 -11.34
C TYR A 78 -3.79 -18.14 -10.13
N ILE A 79 -5.12 -18.21 -10.27
CA ILE A 79 -6.04 -18.59 -9.19
C ILE A 79 -6.49 -20.04 -9.42
N GLU A 80 -6.04 -20.95 -8.56
CA GLU A 80 -6.26 -22.39 -8.72
C GLU A 80 -7.62 -22.86 -8.17
N GLY A 81 -8.23 -22.06 -7.28
CA GLY A 81 -9.52 -22.35 -6.64
C GLY A 81 -9.75 -21.48 -5.40
N ASP A 82 -10.85 -21.75 -4.69
CA ASP A 82 -11.33 -20.92 -3.57
C ASP A 82 -10.35 -20.84 -2.38
N ASP A 83 -9.49 -21.84 -2.21
CA ASP A 83 -8.46 -21.86 -1.16
C ASP A 83 -7.22 -21.01 -1.51
N THR A 84 -7.22 -20.36 -2.68
CA THR A 84 -6.08 -19.54 -3.12
C THR A 84 -6.02 -18.25 -2.31
N VAL A 85 -4.97 -18.11 -1.48
CA VAL A 85 -4.65 -16.83 -0.84
C VAL A 85 -3.98 -15.92 -1.87
N PHE A 86 -4.68 -14.87 -2.27
CA PHE A 86 -4.27 -13.98 -3.37
C PHE A 86 -2.86 -13.40 -3.19
N GLU A 87 -2.53 -12.99 -1.97
CA GLU A 87 -1.25 -12.39 -1.60
C GLU A 87 -0.10 -13.39 -1.58
N GLN A 88 -0.38 -14.68 -1.33
CA GLN A 88 0.66 -15.71 -1.20
C GLN A 88 0.90 -16.47 -2.51
N GLY A 89 -0.15 -16.68 -3.31
CA GLY A 89 -0.05 -17.38 -4.58
C GLY A 89 0.12 -16.39 -5.75
N PRO A 90 -0.99 -15.85 -6.28
CA PRO A 90 -0.98 -14.98 -7.46
C PRO A 90 0.07 -13.87 -7.43
N LEU A 91 0.12 -13.07 -6.36
CA LEU A 91 1.04 -11.93 -6.31
C LEU A 91 2.52 -12.36 -6.31
N ASN A 92 2.87 -13.39 -5.55
CA ASN A 92 4.26 -13.90 -5.53
C ASN A 92 4.68 -14.43 -6.89
N ARG A 93 3.79 -15.13 -7.62
CA ARG A 93 4.09 -15.59 -8.98
C ARG A 93 4.31 -14.43 -9.94
N LEU A 94 3.46 -13.40 -9.90
CA LEU A 94 3.67 -12.19 -10.70
C LEU A 94 5.00 -11.50 -10.37
N VAL A 95 5.42 -11.47 -9.10
CA VAL A 95 6.74 -10.93 -8.71
C VAL A 95 7.87 -11.75 -9.34
N CYS A 96 7.83 -13.09 -9.21
CA CYS A 96 8.83 -13.98 -9.81
C CYS A 96 8.92 -13.82 -11.33
N GLU A 97 7.79 -13.56 -11.99
CA GLU A 97 7.68 -13.40 -13.45
C GLU A 97 7.89 -11.95 -13.93
N GLN A 98 8.18 -11.01 -13.01
CA GLN A 98 8.34 -9.58 -13.31
C GLN A 98 7.10 -8.96 -13.99
N GLN A 99 5.92 -9.40 -13.55
CA GLN A 99 4.60 -8.98 -14.03
C GLN A 99 3.82 -8.13 -13.01
N LEU A 100 4.45 -7.76 -11.89
CA LEU A 100 3.87 -6.88 -10.87
C LEU A 100 4.67 -5.58 -10.75
N MET A 101 3.99 -4.43 -10.82
CA MET A 101 4.57 -3.10 -10.65
C MET A 101 4.03 -2.42 -9.39
N ALA A 102 4.86 -1.62 -8.73
CA ALA A 102 4.46 -0.80 -7.58
C ALA A 102 4.23 0.65 -8.01
N HIS A 103 3.08 1.21 -7.64
CA HIS A 103 2.72 2.62 -7.82
C HIS A 103 2.76 3.33 -6.46
N ASN A 104 3.58 4.36 -6.32
CA ASN A 104 3.74 5.04 -5.03
C ASN A 104 2.60 6.03 -4.76
N HIS A 105 1.89 5.84 -3.65
CA HIS A 105 0.91 6.78 -3.13
C HIS A 105 1.53 7.60 -1.99
N SER A 106 1.45 8.91 -2.08
CA SER A 106 2.00 9.85 -1.07
C SER A 106 0.92 10.59 -0.27
N GLY A 107 -0.35 10.36 -0.59
CA GLY A 107 -1.48 11.00 0.10
C GLY A 107 -1.94 10.26 1.36
N PHE A 108 -3.08 10.65 1.91
CA PHE A 108 -3.72 9.96 3.02
C PHE A 108 -4.13 8.53 2.64
N TRP A 109 -3.83 7.58 3.51
CA TRP A 109 -4.38 6.22 3.50
C TRP A 109 -4.55 5.72 4.93
N GLN A 110 -5.63 4.98 5.19
CA GLN A 110 -5.91 4.38 6.49
C GLN A 110 -6.83 3.15 6.34
N CYS A 111 -6.40 2.01 6.86
CA CYS A 111 -7.23 0.82 7.07
C CYS A 111 -8.11 0.96 8.33
N MET A 112 -9.10 0.10 8.45
CA MET A 112 -10.06 0.03 9.55
C MET A 112 -10.12 -1.40 10.11
N ASP A 113 -8.99 -1.89 10.62
CA ASP A 113 -8.88 -3.24 11.18
C ASP A 113 -9.24 -3.28 12.67
N THR A 114 -9.08 -2.13 13.34
CA THR A 114 -9.25 -1.99 14.79
C THR A 114 -10.25 -0.89 15.16
N LEU A 115 -10.82 -0.99 16.36
CA LEU A 115 -11.70 0.05 16.91
C LEU A 115 -11.03 1.43 16.96
N ARG A 116 -9.72 1.47 17.22
CA ARG A 116 -8.95 2.72 17.25
C ARG A 116 -8.94 3.41 15.88
N GLU A 117 -8.80 2.62 14.82
CA GLU A 117 -8.77 3.13 13.45
C GLU A 117 -10.16 3.59 13.01
N MET A 118 -11.21 2.83 13.35
CA MET A 118 -12.60 3.24 13.17
C MET A 118 -12.86 4.61 13.82
N GLN A 119 -12.49 4.78 15.10
CA GLN A 119 -12.65 6.05 15.81
C GLN A 119 -11.87 7.21 15.17
N LYS A 120 -10.67 6.94 14.64
CA LYS A 120 -9.88 7.93 13.90
C LYS A 120 -10.61 8.36 12.63
N LEU A 121 -11.14 7.41 11.84
CA LEU A 121 -11.90 7.68 10.63
C LEU A 121 -13.21 8.44 10.94
N GLU A 122 -13.95 8.05 11.98
CA GLU A 122 -15.16 8.74 12.41
C GLU A 122 -14.90 10.19 12.85
N SER A 123 -13.79 10.44 13.53
CA SER A 123 -13.38 11.79 13.94
C SER A 123 -13.05 12.69 12.73
N LEU A 124 -12.30 12.15 11.76
CA LEU A 124 -12.01 12.85 10.50
C LEU A 124 -13.29 13.16 9.73
N TRP A 125 -14.21 12.21 9.66
CA TRP A 125 -15.51 12.39 9.03
C TRP A 125 -16.36 13.45 9.73
N SER A 126 -16.51 13.34 11.06
CA SER A 126 -17.37 14.22 11.85
C SER A 126 -16.86 15.66 11.92
N SER A 127 -15.54 15.86 11.85
CA SER A 127 -14.93 17.19 11.79
C SER A 127 -14.99 17.83 10.41
N GLY A 128 -15.47 17.12 9.38
CA GLY A 128 -15.51 17.59 8.00
C GLY A 128 -14.14 17.57 7.29
N ASN A 129 -13.12 16.96 7.89
CA ASN A 129 -11.74 16.92 7.38
C ASN A 129 -11.34 15.54 6.85
N ALA A 130 -12.29 14.72 6.40
CA ALA A 130 -12.03 13.40 5.83
C ALA A 130 -11.29 13.51 4.48
N PRO A 131 -9.98 13.17 4.40
CA PRO A 131 -9.20 13.44 3.18
C PRO A 131 -9.63 12.57 1.98
N TRP A 132 -10.24 11.41 2.24
CA TRP A 132 -10.78 10.54 1.20
C TRP A 132 -12.10 11.05 0.60
N LYS A 133 -12.73 12.07 1.20
CA LYS A 133 -13.97 12.66 0.70
C LYS A 133 -13.67 13.66 -0.41
N ILE A 134 -13.60 13.17 -1.64
CA ILE A 134 -13.26 13.95 -2.86
C ILE A 134 -14.48 14.26 -3.76
N TRP A 135 -15.68 14.27 -3.17
CA TRP A 135 -16.95 14.55 -3.86
C TRP A 135 -17.73 15.68 -3.20
#